data_AF-A0A942CU44-F1
#
_entry.id   AF-A0A942CU44-F1
#
_cell.length_a   1.000
_cell.length_b   1.000
_cell.length_c   1.000
_cell.angle_alpha   90.00
_cell.angle_beta   90.00
_cell.angle_gamma   90.00
#
_symmetry.space_group_name_H-M   'P 1'
#
loop_
_entity.id
_entity.type
_entity.pdbx_description
1 polymer ?
#
loop_
_entity_poly.entity_id
_entity_poly.type
_entity_poly.pdbx_seq_one_letter_code
_entity_poly.pdbx_strand_id
1 'polypeptide(L)'
;MNIAAKTYFSVLVGLLFLACVCAATSLPEQWHAWKYTRDISTANPGALSYFAAGPEVLSHSAGNLSDLRILDETGSETPYVIRNSIGVAKTTSWPATIRENSFVPGKYTQLVLDLGAYPRFHNAVQLQTPESDFILWVKVDASDDARTWRIVKERAPISRFRKEGLDGNQTVHYSENNARYLRVQIREGDKQFPVASASVFPSSQSQKDVIPEQWIALQDARGPDASTPTDTTEWTLDLGSTHVPISSIDFTTDQKEFFRGVRLSVSNDGKEWLPGGGGEIYRYQGDSKLEESLRVPAYSYSGSRFWRVEILNGNDAPLSNAKLSASMIPRLILFRPSPGRSYRLAYGNDKAQPPQYDLERTLHITATEAAFVDQLGPEQVNSGYQDPRPFSERHPEVLWGALALAVVALGYTALRTMRTPPTQQSS
;
A
#
# COMPACT_ATOMS: atom_id res chain seq x y z
N MET A 1 70.30 46.07 -16.39
CA MET A 1 71.11 46.20 -15.17
C MET A 1 70.26 45.70 -14.01
N ASN A 2 70.72 44.59 -13.40
CA ASN A 2 70.28 43.92 -12.15
C ASN A 2 68.87 43.31 -12.11
N ILE A 3 68.68 41.98 -12.14
CA ILE A 3 69.10 40.85 -11.24
C ILE A 3 68.04 40.59 -10.14
N ALA A 4 67.26 39.53 -10.40
CA ALA A 4 67.11 38.30 -9.62
C ALA A 4 66.19 38.16 -8.39
N ALA A 5 65.68 36.91 -8.36
CA ALA A 5 65.59 36.00 -7.22
C ALA A 5 64.25 35.92 -6.46
N LYS A 6 63.41 35.01 -6.96
CA LYS A 6 62.39 34.27 -6.20
C LYS A 6 63.02 33.56 -5.01
N THR A 7 62.41 33.68 -3.84
CA THR A 7 62.65 32.82 -2.68
C THR A 7 61.33 32.41 -2.02
N TYR A 8 61.31 31.15 -1.63
CA TYR A 8 60.29 30.31 -1.02
C TYR A 8 59.40 30.95 0.06
N PHE A 9 58.11 30.61 0.03
CA PHE A 9 57.35 30.43 1.27
C PHE A 9 56.37 29.26 1.15
N SER A 10 56.70 28.19 1.88
CA SER A 10 55.90 27.01 2.08
C SER A 10 54.77 27.31 3.06
N VAL A 11 53.52 27.01 2.71
CA VAL A 11 52.47 26.76 3.71
C VAL A 11 51.69 25.52 3.28
N LEU A 12 52.07 24.40 3.88
CA LEU A 12 51.37 23.13 3.81
C LEU A 12 50.21 23.18 4.82
N VAL A 13 49.00 23.52 4.37
CA VAL A 13 47.79 23.39 5.20
C VAL A 13 47.33 21.94 5.10
N GLY A 14 47.82 21.11 6.03
CA GLY A 14 47.26 19.78 6.29
C GLY A 14 45.94 19.93 7.04
N LEU A 15 44.83 19.89 6.30
CA LEU A 15 43.48 19.74 6.86
C LEU A 15 43.31 18.29 7.30
N LEU A 16 43.62 18.02 8.56
CA LEU A 16 43.21 16.82 9.29
C LEU A 16 41.68 16.88 9.48
N PHE A 17 40.94 16.40 8.48
CA PHE A 17 39.57 15.94 8.70
C PHE A 17 39.64 14.67 9.53
N LEU A 18 39.64 14.83 10.86
CA LEU A 18 39.41 13.72 11.77
C LEU A 18 37.93 13.35 11.65
N ALA A 19 37.61 12.51 10.66
CA ALA A 19 36.34 11.82 10.61
C ALA A 19 36.27 10.95 11.88
N CYS A 20 35.46 11.38 12.85
CA CYS A 20 35.14 10.59 14.01
C CYS A 20 34.30 9.40 13.52
N VAL A 21 34.98 8.33 13.10
CA VAL A 21 34.37 7.02 12.92
C VAL A 21 33.99 6.57 14.32
N CYS A 22 32.78 6.93 14.76
CA CYS A 22 32.17 6.29 15.91
C CYS A 22 32.05 4.81 15.55
N ALA A 23 32.98 3.99 16.04
CA ALA A 23 32.87 2.55 15.94
C ALA A 23 31.57 2.16 16.63
N ALA A 24 30.58 1.74 15.86
CA ALA A 24 29.31 1.27 16.39
C ALA A 24 29.62 0.16 17.41
N THR A 25 29.28 0.40 18.67
CA THR A 25 29.43 -0.60 19.73
C THR A 25 28.62 -1.83 19.31
N SER A 26 29.27 -3.00 19.35
CA SER A 26 28.62 -4.27 19.05
C SER A 26 27.45 -4.49 20.01
N LEU A 27 26.31 -4.92 19.48
CA LEU A 27 25.16 -5.26 20.31
C LEU A 27 25.49 -6.47 21.22
N PRO A 28 24.87 -6.56 22.41
CA PRO A 28 24.93 -7.75 23.25
C PRO A 28 24.54 -9.05 22.51
N GLU A 29 25.03 -10.19 22.99
CA GLU A 29 24.88 -11.51 22.35
C GLU A 29 23.41 -11.88 22.07
N GLN A 30 22.48 -11.49 22.94
CA GLN A 30 21.05 -11.74 22.77
C GLN A 30 20.47 -11.14 21.48
N TRP A 31 21.13 -10.14 20.89
CA TRP A 31 20.71 -9.48 19.65
C TRP A 31 21.47 -9.97 18.41
N HIS A 32 22.37 -10.93 18.54
CA HIS A 32 23.13 -11.47 17.41
C HIS A 32 22.23 -12.11 16.33
N ALA A 33 21.01 -12.54 16.67
CA ALA A 33 20.06 -13.05 15.67
C ALA A 33 19.44 -11.95 14.77
N TRP A 34 19.61 -10.67 15.10
CA TRP A 34 19.12 -9.54 14.30
C TRP A 34 20.20 -9.05 13.37
N LYS A 35 19.95 -9.17 12.06
CA LYS A 35 20.93 -8.91 11.01
C LYS A 35 21.23 -7.44 10.80
N TYR A 36 20.24 -6.59 10.95
CA TYR A 36 20.33 -5.21 10.55
C TYR A 36 20.03 -4.26 11.70
N THR A 37 20.68 -3.10 11.68
CA THR A 37 20.47 -2.01 12.61
C THR A 37 20.38 -0.67 11.88
N ARG A 38 19.68 0.29 12.48
CA ARG A 38 19.61 1.70 12.04
C ARG A 38 19.62 2.60 13.25
N ASP A 39 20.46 3.63 13.28
CA ASP A 39 20.42 4.63 14.34
C ASP A 39 19.12 5.44 14.27
N ILE A 40 18.57 5.82 15.42
CA ILE A 40 17.36 6.66 15.51
C ILE A 40 17.79 8.04 16.00
N SER A 41 17.58 9.05 15.16
CA SER A 41 17.77 10.46 15.52
C SER A 41 16.52 10.99 16.21
N THR A 42 16.60 11.15 17.54
CA THR A 42 15.48 11.61 18.37
C THR A 42 15.38 13.14 18.37
N ALA A 43 14.26 13.69 17.92
CA ALA A 43 14.05 15.13 17.85
C ALA A 43 13.64 15.75 19.20
N ASN A 44 12.86 15.02 20.02
CA ASN A 44 12.34 15.54 21.28
C ASN A 44 12.33 14.47 22.41
N PRO A 45 13.47 14.24 23.08
CA PRO A 45 13.54 13.31 24.20
C PRO A 45 12.60 13.70 25.35
N GLY A 46 11.87 12.73 25.89
CA GLY A 46 10.90 12.89 26.99
C GLY A 46 9.45 12.96 26.54
N ALA A 47 9.19 13.11 25.23
CA ALA A 47 7.86 13.09 24.64
C ALA A 47 7.59 11.79 23.86
N LEU A 48 6.34 11.59 23.44
CA LEU A 48 6.03 10.55 22.46
C LEU A 48 6.59 10.98 21.10
N SER A 49 7.45 10.15 20.52
CA SER A 49 8.00 10.33 19.18
C SER A 49 7.59 9.18 18.28
N TYR A 50 7.71 9.38 16.98
CA TYR A 50 7.53 8.31 16.01
C TYR A 50 8.50 8.43 14.83
N PHE A 51 8.78 7.30 14.20
CA PHE A 51 9.38 7.24 12.87
C PHE A 51 8.55 6.33 11.97
N ALA A 52 8.66 6.54 10.66
CA ALA A 52 8.01 5.71 9.66
C ALA A 52 8.94 4.53 9.29
N ALA A 53 8.45 3.30 9.38
CA ALA A 53 9.05 2.15 8.73
C ALA A 53 8.57 2.11 7.27
N GLY A 54 9.39 2.63 6.37
CA GLY A 54 9.17 2.61 4.92
C GLY A 54 9.75 1.35 4.27
N PRO A 55 9.77 1.28 2.92
CA PRO A 55 10.29 0.13 2.19
C PRO A 55 11.68 -0.30 2.64
N GLU A 56 12.52 0.66 3.05
CA GLU A 56 13.89 0.44 3.50
C GLU A 56 14.00 -0.43 4.76
N VAL A 57 12.99 -0.42 5.63
CA VAL A 57 12.90 -1.29 6.82
C VAL A 57 12.05 -2.51 6.51
N LEU A 58 10.88 -2.30 5.88
CA LEU A 58 9.91 -3.37 5.62
C LEU A 58 10.51 -4.47 4.73
N SER A 59 11.38 -4.14 3.77
CA SER A 59 11.97 -5.11 2.85
C SER A 59 12.78 -6.20 3.54
N HIS A 60 13.36 -5.88 4.70
CA HIS A 60 14.25 -6.73 5.48
C HIS A 60 13.65 -7.15 6.83
N SER A 61 12.40 -6.78 7.12
CA SER A 61 11.70 -7.15 8.36
C SER A 61 10.79 -8.36 8.12
N ALA A 62 10.28 -8.98 9.18
CA ALA A 62 9.17 -9.93 9.07
C ALA A 62 7.90 -9.20 8.61
N GLY A 63 7.02 -9.85 7.85
CA GLY A 63 5.82 -9.19 7.28
C GLY A 63 4.85 -8.58 8.29
N ASN A 64 4.86 -9.08 9.54
CA ASN A 64 4.09 -8.53 10.66
C ASN A 64 4.92 -7.64 11.62
N LEU A 65 6.18 -7.35 11.28
CA LEU A 65 7.13 -6.57 12.07
C LEU A 65 7.40 -7.13 13.48
N SER A 66 7.17 -8.44 13.66
CA SER A 66 7.44 -9.14 14.93
C SER A 66 8.91 -9.10 15.36
N ASP A 67 9.80 -8.87 14.40
CA ASP A 67 11.24 -8.81 14.57
C ASP A 67 11.76 -7.40 14.89
N LEU A 68 10.93 -6.35 14.90
CA LEU A 68 11.44 -5.02 15.24
C LEU A 68 11.79 -4.93 16.73
N ARG A 69 12.93 -4.31 17.04
CA ARG A 69 13.35 -4.00 18.42
C ARG A 69 13.96 -2.60 18.45
N ILE A 70 13.56 -1.76 19.40
CA ILE A 70 14.24 -0.50 19.68
C ILE A 70 15.18 -0.75 20.86
N LEU A 71 16.46 -0.49 20.67
CA LEU A 71 17.52 -0.73 21.66
C LEU A 71 18.15 0.59 22.06
N ASP A 72 18.39 0.79 23.34
CA ASP A 72 19.21 1.92 23.82
C ASP A 72 20.72 1.64 23.69
N GLU A 73 21.57 2.58 24.09
CA GLU A 73 23.03 2.45 24.02
C GLU A 73 23.61 1.26 24.79
N THR A 74 22.87 0.72 25.77
CA THR A 74 23.27 -0.45 26.57
C THR A 74 22.82 -1.77 25.93
N GLY A 75 22.02 -1.70 24.86
CA GLY A 75 21.34 -2.84 24.27
C GLY A 75 20.09 -3.26 25.05
N SER A 76 19.56 -2.39 25.93
CA SER A 76 18.29 -2.63 26.61
C SER A 76 17.13 -2.29 25.68
N GLU A 77 16.11 -3.14 25.67
CA GLU A 77 14.95 -2.98 24.82
C GLU A 77 14.01 -1.88 25.33
N THR A 78 13.57 -1.01 24.42
CA THR A 78 12.65 0.11 24.69
C THR A 78 11.27 -0.20 24.13
N PRO A 79 10.20 -0.12 24.95
CA PRO A 79 8.82 -0.33 24.49
C PRO A 79 8.40 0.58 23.36
N TYR A 80 7.67 0.03 22.40
CA TYR A 80 7.12 0.76 21.27
C TYR A 80 5.73 0.24 20.86
N VAL A 81 5.05 0.98 19.99
CA VAL A 81 3.73 0.64 19.47
C VAL A 81 3.70 0.86 17.96
N ILE A 82 3.13 -0.11 17.22
CA ILE A 82 2.96 0.00 15.77
C ILE A 82 1.56 0.52 15.45
N ARG A 83 1.46 1.52 14.56
CA ARG A 83 0.18 2.06 14.06
C ARG A 83 0.21 2.28 12.55
N ASN A 84 -0.96 2.14 11.93
CA ASN A 84 -1.17 2.39 10.48
C ASN A 84 -1.85 3.75 10.21
N SER A 85 -2.27 4.44 11.28
CA SER A 85 -2.87 5.77 11.29
C SER A 85 -2.79 6.33 12.71
N ILE A 86 -2.78 7.66 12.85
CA ILE A 86 -2.84 8.32 14.16
C ILE A 86 -4.31 8.64 14.54
N GLY A 87 -5.25 8.50 13.60
CA GLY A 87 -6.70 8.63 13.85
C GLY A 87 -7.56 7.65 13.03
N VAL A 88 -8.68 7.21 13.61
CA VAL A 88 -9.65 6.32 12.96
C VAL A 88 -10.88 7.12 12.55
N ALA A 89 -10.97 7.52 11.29
CA ALA A 89 -12.20 8.08 10.73
C ALA A 89 -13.17 6.93 10.40
N LYS A 90 -14.03 6.54 11.34
CA LYS A 90 -15.19 5.68 11.01
C LYS A 90 -16.30 6.53 10.41
N THR A 91 -16.34 6.63 9.08
CA THR A 91 -17.51 7.18 8.40
C THR A 91 -18.63 6.15 8.43
N THR A 92 -19.66 6.40 9.23
CA THR A 92 -20.87 5.56 9.24
C THR A 92 -21.88 6.14 8.25
N SER A 93 -22.27 5.36 7.23
CA SER A 93 -23.36 5.73 6.32
C SER A 93 -24.72 5.52 6.97
N TRP A 94 -25.76 6.13 6.40
CA TRP A 94 -27.15 5.82 6.74
C TRP A 94 -27.96 5.49 5.48
N PRO A 95 -28.95 4.58 5.58
CA PRO A 95 -29.82 4.26 4.47
C PRO A 95 -30.73 5.46 4.14
N ALA A 96 -31.02 5.64 2.86
CA ALA A 96 -32.03 6.60 2.38
C ALA A 96 -33.28 5.86 1.90
N THR A 97 -34.46 6.46 2.10
CA THR A 97 -35.72 5.89 1.61
C THR A 97 -35.96 6.33 0.17
N ILE A 98 -36.09 5.39 -0.77
CA ILE A 98 -36.47 5.70 -2.15
C ILE A 98 -37.97 5.99 -2.18
N ARG A 99 -38.34 7.26 -2.41
CA ARG A 99 -39.73 7.74 -2.53
C ARG A 99 -40.26 7.71 -3.96
N GLU A 100 -39.36 7.90 -4.92
CA GLU A 100 -39.65 7.80 -6.34
C GLU A 100 -38.57 6.94 -7.00
N ASN A 101 -39.00 6.09 -7.93
CA ASN A 101 -38.14 5.35 -8.85
C ASN A 101 -38.85 5.30 -10.21
N SER A 102 -38.66 6.35 -11.00
CA SER A 102 -39.34 6.56 -12.28
C SER A 102 -38.33 6.51 -13.43
N PHE A 103 -38.82 6.28 -14.65
CA PHE A 103 -38.01 6.23 -15.86
C PHE A 103 -38.58 7.15 -16.92
N VAL A 104 -37.71 7.97 -17.51
CA VAL A 104 -38.03 8.84 -18.64
C VAL A 104 -37.36 8.23 -19.88
N PRO A 105 -38.15 7.60 -20.78
CA PRO A 105 -37.61 6.96 -21.98
C PRO A 105 -36.69 7.86 -22.79
N GLY A 106 -35.55 7.32 -23.22
CA GLY A 106 -34.52 8.04 -23.97
C GLY A 106 -33.73 9.06 -23.15
N LYS A 107 -33.92 9.14 -21.82
CA LYS A 107 -33.24 10.12 -20.97
C LYS A 107 -32.55 9.51 -19.76
N TYR A 108 -33.31 9.09 -18.75
CA TYR A 108 -32.75 8.70 -17.46
C TYR A 108 -33.74 7.93 -16.58
N THR A 109 -33.18 7.22 -15.60
CA THR A 109 -33.90 6.79 -14.40
C THR A 109 -33.77 7.86 -13.32
N GLN A 110 -34.88 8.24 -12.69
CA GLN A 110 -34.94 9.24 -11.63
C GLN A 110 -35.31 8.59 -10.30
N LEU A 111 -34.49 8.86 -9.29
CA LEU A 111 -34.78 8.54 -7.90
C LEU A 111 -35.02 9.81 -7.11
N VAL A 112 -36.00 9.78 -6.21
CA VAL A 112 -36.12 10.78 -5.13
C VAL A 112 -35.87 10.05 -3.82
N LEU A 113 -34.80 10.43 -3.14
CA LEU A 113 -34.38 9.87 -1.86
C LEU A 113 -34.84 10.80 -0.72
N ASP A 114 -35.44 10.24 0.32
CA ASP A 114 -35.79 10.93 1.57
C ASP A 114 -34.84 10.50 2.68
N LEU A 115 -34.07 11.45 3.20
CA LEU A 115 -33.07 11.27 4.25
C LEU A 115 -33.67 11.41 5.66
N GLY A 116 -34.97 11.68 5.78
CA GLY A 116 -35.66 11.89 7.05
C GLY A 116 -35.68 13.36 7.50
N ALA A 117 -36.33 13.62 8.64
CA ALA A 117 -36.63 14.98 9.10
C ALA A 117 -35.42 15.79 9.59
N TYR A 118 -34.30 15.13 9.91
CA TYR A 118 -33.11 15.76 10.46
C TYR A 118 -31.83 15.28 9.73
N PRO A 119 -31.70 15.60 8.43
CA PRO A 119 -30.51 15.24 7.67
C PRO A 119 -29.27 15.91 8.28
N ARG A 120 -28.24 15.12 8.56
CA ARG A 120 -26.90 15.65 8.89
C ARG A 120 -26.25 16.18 7.61
N PHE A 121 -25.21 17.00 7.73
CA PHE A 121 -24.41 17.35 6.55
C PHE A 121 -23.90 16.08 5.86
N HIS A 122 -24.08 16.02 4.54
CA HIS A 122 -23.73 14.89 3.68
C HIS A 122 -23.18 15.39 2.35
N ASN A 123 -22.35 14.57 1.72
CA ASN A 123 -21.66 14.92 0.48
C ASN A 123 -21.45 13.73 -0.46
N ALA A 124 -22.03 12.56 -0.16
CA ALA A 124 -21.97 11.40 -1.02
C ALA A 124 -23.21 10.53 -0.92
N VAL A 125 -23.58 9.92 -2.04
CA VAL A 125 -24.64 8.91 -2.14
C VAL A 125 -24.08 7.68 -2.86
N GLN A 126 -24.26 6.51 -2.28
CA GLN A 126 -23.94 5.24 -2.90
C GLN A 126 -25.22 4.55 -3.35
N LEU A 127 -25.24 4.08 -4.59
CA LEU A 127 -26.34 3.35 -5.19
C LEU A 127 -26.02 1.86 -5.20
N GLN A 128 -26.90 1.04 -4.63
CA GLN A 128 -26.82 -0.41 -4.74
C GLN A 128 -27.70 -0.87 -5.89
N THR A 129 -27.13 -1.61 -6.83
CA THR A 129 -27.78 -2.07 -8.05
C THR A 129 -27.41 -3.54 -8.34
N PRO A 130 -28.32 -4.35 -8.90
CA PRO A 130 -27.98 -5.69 -9.39
C PRO A 130 -27.26 -5.67 -10.75
N GLU A 131 -27.22 -4.54 -11.49
CA GLU A 131 -26.52 -4.47 -12.78
C GLU A 131 -25.05 -4.87 -12.60
N SER A 132 -24.57 -5.72 -13.50
CA SER A 132 -23.24 -6.31 -13.38
C SER A 132 -22.16 -5.48 -14.06
N ASP A 133 -22.49 -4.80 -15.15
CA ASP A 133 -21.51 -4.11 -15.99
C ASP A 133 -22.13 -2.86 -16.62
N PHE A 134 -21.57 -1.69 -16.31
CA PHE A 134 -22.07 -0.43 -16.85
C PHE A 134 -21.04 0.70 -16.65
N ILE A 135 -21.16 1.74 -17.47
CA ILE A 135 -20.54 3.05 -17.24
C ILE A 135 -21.64 4.07 -17.53
N LEU A 136 -22.12 4.76 -16.50
CA LEU A 136 -23.23 5.70 -16.61
C LEU A 136 -22.89 7.02 -15.95
N TRP A 137 -23.59 8.07 -16.37
CA TRP A 137 -23.45 9.41 -15.81
C TRP A 137 -24.65 9.73 -14.93
N VAL A 138 -24.38 10.32 -13.77
CA VAL A 138 -25.38 10.66 -12.77
C VAL A 138 -25.38 12.16 -12.53
N LYS A 139 -26.58 12.73 -12.44
CA LYS A 139 -26.84 14.07 -11.90
C LYS A 139 -27.49 13.95 -10.52
N VAL A 140 -27.10 14.82 -9.60
CA VAL A 140 -27.66 14.93 -8.26
C VAL A 140 -28.13 16.36 -8.00
N ASP A 141 -29.42 16.47 -7.69
CA ASP A 141 -30.01 17.69 -7.13
C ASP A 141 -30.34 17.46 -5.65
N ALA A 142 -30.35 18.54 -4.87
CA ALA A 142 -30.75 18.58 -3.47
C ALA A 142 -31.98 19.47 -3.28
N SER A 143 -32.84 19.13 -2.33
CA SER A 143 -34.03 19.91 -1.98
C SER A 143 -34.40 19.74 -0.51
N ASP A 144 -34.86 20.82 0.12
CA ASP A 144 -35.35 20.79 1.50
C ASP A 144 -36.83 20.38 1.57
N ASP A 145 -37.58 20.57 0.48
CA ASP A 145 -39.04 20.45 0.43
C ASP A 145 -39.59 19.57 -0.71
N ALA A 146 -38.70 18.96 -1.50
CA ALA A 146 -38.99 18.19 -2.72
C ALA A 146 -39.70 19.00 -3.83
N ARG A 147 -39.71 20.33 -3.75
CA ARG A 147 -40.33 21.23 -4.74
C ARG A 147 -39.28 22.11 -5.40
N THR A 148 -38.46 22.77 -4.59
CA THR A 148 -37.35 23.60 -5.08
C THR A 148 -36.07 22.78 -5.08
N TRP A 149 -35.54 22.54 -6.28
CA TRP A 149 -34.37 21.71 -6.50
C TRP A 149 -33.17 22.55 -6.90
N ARG A 150 -32.02 22.24 -6.33
CA ARG A 150 -30.74 22.88 -6.63
C ARG A 150 -29.71 21.82 -6.99
N ILE A 151 -28.98 22.06 -8.07
CA ILE A 151 -27.97 21.13 -8.58
C ILE A 151 -26.80 21.13 -7.60
N VAL A 152 -26.44 19.95 -7.08
CA VAL A 152 -25.25 19.75 -6.22
C VAL A 152 -24.15 18.94 -6.91
N LYS A 153 -24.49 18.25 -8.01
CA LYS A 153 -23.55 17.63 -8.95
C LYS A 153 -24.24 17.44 -10.30
N GLU A 154 -23.80 18.14 -11.34
CA GLU A 154 -24.44 18.04 -12.67
C GLU A 154 -24.07 16.73 -13.40
N ARG A 155 -22.85 16.26 -13.19
CA ARG A 155 -22.30 15.08 -13.87
C ARG A 155 -21.27 14.37 -12.99
N ALA A 156 -21.48 13.09 -12.74
CA ALA A 156 -20.53 12.19 -12.08
C ALA A 156 -20.62 10.79 -12.70
N PRO A 157 -19.51 10.07 -12.91
CA PRO A 157 -19.56 8.71 -13.38
C PRO A 157 -19.94 7.75 -12.25
N ILE A 158 -20.69 6.71 -12.59
CA ILE A 158 -20.76 5.45 -11.83
C ILE A 158 -20.41 4.32 -12.78
N SER A 159 -19.79 3.26 -12.27
CA SER A 159 -19.35 2.14 -13.07
C SER A 159 -19.37 0.83 -12.31
N ARG A 160 -19.39 -0.28 -13.05
CA ARG A 160 -19.08 -1.63 -12.56
C ARG A 160 -18.56 -2.46 -13.72
N PHE A 161 -17.60 -3.35 -13.45
CA PHE A 161 -16.94 -4.19 -14.45
C PHE A 161 -16.80 -5.63 -13.91
N ARG A 162 -17.92 -6.29 -13.60
CA ARG A 162 -17.89 -7.63 -12.98
C ARG A 162 -17.34 -8.69 -13.91
N LYS A 163 -17.52 -8.54 -15.23
CA LYS A 163 -16.89 -9.43 -16.22
C LYS A 163 -15.36 -9.42 -16.10
N GLU A 164 -14.79 -8.29 -15.72
CA GLU A 164 -13.35 -8.10 -15.53
C GLU A 164 -12.91 -8.26 -14.06
N GLY A 165 -13.83 -8.62 -13.16
CA GLY A 165 -13.57 -8.89 -11.75
C GLY A 165 -13.49 -7.64 -10.86
N LEU A 166 -14.04 -6.50 -11.29
CA LEU A 166 -14.01 -5.25 -10.55
C LEU A 166 -15.41 -4.79 -10.15
N ASP A 167 -15.56 -4.41 -8.88
CA ASP A 167 -16.82 -3.86 -8.38
C ASP A 167 -17.11 -2.44 -8.88
N GLY A 168 -16.10 -1.70 -9.37
CA GLY A 168 -16.22 -0.32 -9.82
C GLY A 168 -16.67 0.64 -8.72
N ASN A 169 -17.26 1.77 -9.10
CA ASN A 169 -17.69 2.81 -8.16
C ASN A 169 -19.15 3.21 -8.40
N GLN A 170 -19.96 3.04 -7.36
CA GLN A 170 -21.37 3.47 -7.37
C GLN A 170 -21.63 4.62 -6.38
N THR A 171 -20.58 5.29 -5.94
CA THR A 171 -20.64 6.43 -5.02
C THR A 171 -20.47 7.72 -5.79
N VAL A 172 -21.47 8.60 -5.70
CA VAL A 172 -21.44 9.92 -6.29
C VAL A 172 -21.17 10.95 -5.20
N HIS A 173 -20.04 11.63 -5.30
CA HIS A 173 -19.68 12.77 -4.45
C HIS A 173 -20.24 14.08 -5.03
N TYR A 174 -20.74 14.94 -4.15
CA TYR A 174 -21.40 16.20 -4.50
C TYR A 174 -21.11 17.28 -3.44
N SER A 175 -21.49 18.53 -3.72
CA SER A 175 -21.30 19.65 -2.80
C SER A 175 -21.99 19.39 -1.45
N GLU A 176 -21.25 19.55 -0.36
CA GLU A 176 -21.75 19.36 1.01
C GLU A 176 -23.01 20.19 1.26
N ASN A 177 -24.04 19.55 1.81
CA ASN A 177 -25.28 20.18 2.21
C ASN A 177 -26.00 19.32 3.26
N ASN A 178 -27.09 19.83 3.83
CA ASN A 178 -27.96 19.14 4.78
C ASN A 178 -29.41 19.04 4.26
N ALA A 179 -29.59 18.86 2.95
CA ALA A 179 -30.92 18.80 2.37
C ALA A 179 -31.63 17.48 2.72
N ARG A 180 -32.95 17.53 2.91
CA ARG A 180 -33.73 16.33 3.24
C ARG A 180 -33.90 15.40 2.04
N TYR A 181 -34.00 15.95 0.84
CA TYR A 181 -34.27 15.19 -0.38
C TYR A 181 -33.10 15.27 -1.35
N LEU A 182 -32.78 14.14 -1.94
CA LEU A 182 -31.87 14.06 -3.09
C LEU A 182 -32.64 13.55 -4.30
N ARG A 183 -32.45 14.19 -5.46
CA ARG A 183 -32.93 13.68 -6.74
C ARG A 183 -31.73 13.20 -7.55
N VAL A 184 -31.70 11.91 -7.81
CA VAL A 184 -30.60 11.23 -8.51
C VAL A 184 -31.11 10.84 -9.90
N GLN A 185 -30.50 11.38 -10.95
CA GLN A 185 -30.84 11.07 -12.34
C GLN A 185 -29.70 10.28 -12.99
N ILE A 186 -29.94 8.99 -13.23
CA ILE A 186 -28.98 8.06 -13.84
C ILE A 186 -29.25 8.05 -15.35
N ARG A 187 -28.31 8.55 -16.14
CA ARG A 187 -28.44 8.74 -17.60
C ARG A 187 -28.28 7.43 -18.37
N GLU A 188 -29.30 6.59 -18.27
CA GLU A 188 -29.53 5.43 -19.12
C GLU A 188 -30.86 5.65 -19.86
N GLY A 189 -30.81 5.72 -21.19
CA GLY A 189 -31.98 6.04 -22.01
C GLY A 189 -32.75 4.82 -22.52
N ASP A 190 -32.09 3.67 -22.61
CA ASP A 190 -32.62 2.47 -23.26
C ASP A 190 -33.53 1.66 -22.33
N LYS A 191 -33.28 1.72 -21.02
CA LYS A 191 -34.04 1.00 -20.00
C LYS A 191 -34.02 1.76 -18.67
N GLN A 192 -34.95 1.39 -17.79
CA GLN A 192 -34.88 1.79 -16.39
C GLN A 192 -33.69 1.07 -15.73
N PHE A 193 -32.79 1.84 -15.12
CA PHE A 193 -31.65 1.33 -14.37
C PHE A 193 -32.15 0.81 -13.01
N PRO A 194 -31.99 -0.49 -12.70
CA PRO A 194 -32.51 -1.04 -11.47
C PRO A 194 -31.66 -0.59 -10.28
N VAL A 195 -32.30 -0.03 -9.26
CA VAL A 195 -31.65 0.38 -8.00
C VAL A 195 -32.35 -0.32 -6.84
N ALA A 196 -31.58 -1.12 -6.11
CA ALA A 196 -32.05 -1.91 -4.97
C ALA A 196 -32.13 -1.08 -3.68
N SER A 197 -31.13 -0.23 -3.42
CA SER A 197 -31.13 0.68 -2.29
C SER A 197 -30.16 1.85 -2.52
N ALA A 198 -30.27 2.88 -1.69
CA ALA A 198 -29.34 3.99 -1.66
C ALA A 198 -28.90 4.27 -0.21
N SER A 199 -27.63 4.59 -0.03
CA SER A 199 -27.07 5.03 1.25
C SER A 199 -26.39 6.37 1.10
N VAL A 200 -26.53 7.24 2.10
CA VAL A 200 -25.92 8.56 2.12
C VAL A 200 -24.81 8.57 3.17
N PHE A 201 -23.72 9.24 2.85
CA PHE A 201 -22.55 9.35 3.71
C PHE A 201 -22.49 10.75 4.29
N PRO A 202 -22.21 10.88 5.61
CA PRO A 202 -22.00 12.18 6.21
C PRO A 202 -20.82 12.87 5.55
N SER A 203 -20.89 14.20 5.53
CA SER A 203 -19.71 14.97 5.32
C SER A 203 -18.83 14.79 6.55
N SER A 204 -17.81 13.97 6.38
CA SER A 204 -16.83 13.73 7.41
C SER A 204 -15.91 14.94 7.44
N GLN A 205 -16.10 15.84 8.40
CA GLN A 205 -15.02 16.67 8.95
C GLN A 205 -14.07 15.77 9.76
N SER A 206 -13.61 14.66 9.20
CA SER A 206 -12.42 14.03 9.76
C SER A 206 -11.30 14.97 9.41
N GLN A 207 -10.90 15.78 10.38
CA GLN A 207 -9.54 16.28 10.46
C GLN A 207 -8.69 15.01 10.44
N LYS A 208 -8.28 14.65 9.23
CA LYS A 208 -7.52 13.45 8.95
C LYS A 208 -6.17 13.69 9.61
N ASP A 209 -5.99 13.25 10.84
CA ASP A 209 -4.67 12.86 11.37
C ASP A 209 -4.27 11.56 10.64
N VAL A 210 -4.33 11.61 9.31
CA VAL A 210 -3.89 10.57 8.39
C VAL A 210 -2.44 10.92 8.14
N ILE A 211 -1.59 10.00 8.56
CA ILE A 211 -0.17 10.02 8.22
C ILE A 211 -0.08 10.19 6.71
N PRO A 212 0.71 11.14 6.20
CA PRO A 212 0.86 11.29 4.76
C PRO A 212 1.33 9.96 4.16
N GLU A 213 0.63 9.50 3.12
CA GLU A 213 1.07 8.39 2.29
C GLU A 213 2.49 8.68 1.80
N GLN A 214 3.33 7.65 1.76
CA GLN A 214 4.66 7.74 1.19
C GLN A 214 4.64 7.18 -0.22
N TRP A 215 5.12 7.98 -1.17
CA TRP A 215 5.35 7.53 -2.53
C TRP A 215 6.49 6.52 -2.56
N ILE A 216 6.27 5.44 -3.30
CA ILE A 216 7.30 4.45 -3.61
C ILE A 216 7.79 4.74 -5.02
N ALA A 217 9.08 5.02 -5.13
CA ALA A 217 9.76 5.01 -6.41
C ALA A 217 9.78 3.57 -6.94
N LEU A 218 9.06 3.32 -8.04
CA LEU A 218 9.05 2.03 -8.71
C LEU A 218 10.33 1.90 -9.54
N GLN A 219 11.36 1.28 -8.96
CA GLN A 219 12.67 1.15 -9.62
C GLN A 219 12.61 0.17 -10.80
N ASP A 220 11.74 -0.86 -10.72
CA ASP A 220 11.65 -1.94 -11.71
C ASP A 220 10.23 -2.09 -12.29
N ALA A 221 9.61 -0.98 -12.72
CA ALA A 221 8.39 -1.03 -13.51
C ALA A 221 8.70 -1.39 -14.97
N ARG A 222 8.20 -2.53 -15.44
CA ARG A 222 8.28 -2.94 -16.86
C ARG A 222 6.93 -2.76 -17.53
N GLY A 223 6.91 -2.05 -18.65
CA GLY A 223 5.72 -1.83 -19.47
C GLY A 223 5.63 -0.39 -20.01
N PRO A 224 4.59 -0.07 -20.80
CA PRO A 224 3.52 -0.98 -21.21
C PRO A 224 4.05 -2.11 -22.11
N ASP A 225 3.64 -3.35 -21.83
CA ASP A 225 4.10 -4.51 -22.61
C ASP A 225 3.49 -4.47 -24.03
N ALA A 226 4.35 -4.24 -25.03
CA ALA A 226 3.98 -4.13 -26.44
C ALA A 226 3.44 -5.44 -27.05
N SER A 227 3.57 -6.58 -26.35
CA SER A 227 3.01 -7.87 -26.75
C SER A 227 1.57 -8.11 -26.26
N THR A 228 1.05 -7.25 -25.38
CA THR A 228 -0.33 -7.31 -24.88
C THR A 228 -1.32 -7.00 -26.01
N PRO A 229 -2.49 -7.67 -26.07
CA PRO A 229 -3.57 -7.27 -26.97
C PRO A 229 -3.92 -5.78 -26.79
N THR A 230 -4.29 -5.08 -27.87
CA THR A 230 -4.53 -3.62 -27.82
C THR A 230 -5.66 -3.21 -26.88
N ASP A 231 -6.53 -4.15 -26.51
CA ASP A 231 -7.64 -3.96 -25.57
C ASP A 231 -7.19 -3.80 -24.11
N THR A 232 -5.91 -4.03 -23.82
CA THR A 232 -5.34 -3.96 -22.48
C THR A 232 -3.96 -3.31 -22.51
N THR A 233 -3.63 -2.50 -21.51
CA THR A 233 -2.27 -1.99 -21.31
C THR A 233 -1.74 -2.51 -19.97
N GLU A 234 -0.70 -3.34 -20.03
CA GLU A 234 -0.16 -4.04 -18.86
C GLU A 234 1.21 -3.49 -18.44
N TRP A 235 1.40 -3.30 -17.13
CA TRP A 235 2.69 -3.16 -16.49
C TRP A 235 2.91 -4.26 -15.46
N THR A 236 4.16 -4.72 -15.33
CA THR A 236 4.61 -5.59 -14.23
C THR A 236 5.65 -4.86 -13.39
N LEU A 237 5.50 -4.91 -12.07
CA LEU A 237 6.39 -4.29 -11.09
C LEU A 237 7.03 -5.39 -10.23
N ASP A 238 8.34 -5.35 -10.00
CA ASP A 238 9.02 -6.14 -8.96
C ASP A 238 9.45 -5.18 -7.83
N LEU A 239 8.88 -5.37 -6.63
CA LEU A 239 9.24 -4.58 -5.45
C LEU A 239 10.48 -5.11 -4.74
N GLY A 240 11.06 -6.24 -5.19
CA GLY A 240 12.21 -6.90 -4.57
C GLY A 240 11.93 -7.53 -3.20
N SER A 241 10.74 -7.32 -2.63
CA SER A 241 10.33 -7.82 -1.32
C SER A 241 8.84 -8.15 -1.27
N THR A 242 8.50 -9.20 -0.53
CA THR A 242 7.12 -9.62 -0.24
C THR A 242 6.44 -8.82 0.86
N HIS A 243 7.12 -7.87 1.50
CA HIS A 243 6.64 -7.22 2.74
C HIS A 243 6.29 -5.75 2.60
N VAL A 244 6.44 -5.16 1.40
CA VAL A 244 6.10 -3.75 1.14
C VAL A 244 4.62 -3.64 0.75
N PRO A 245 3.75 -3.02 1.58
CA PRO A 245 2.32 -2.96 1.33
C PRO A 245 1.96 -1.77 0.44
N ILE A 246 1.56 -2.04 -0.81
CA ILE A 246 0.99 -1.00 -1.67
C ILE A 246 -0.43 -0.68 -1.22
N SER A 247 -0.74 0.61 -1.11
CA SER A 247 -2.08 1.13 -0.77
C SER A 247 -2.85 1.64 -1.99
N SER A 248 -2.15 2.20 -2.97
CA SER A 248 -2.74 2.64 -4.23
C SER A 248 -1.72 2.67 -5.36
N ILE A 249 -2.24 2.61 -6.60
CA ILE A 249 -1.51 2.95 -7.81
C ILE A 249 -2.05 4.28 -8.34
N ASP A 250 -1.15 5.22 -8.57
CA ASP A 250 -1.40 6.57 -9.06
C ASP A 250 -0.93 6.68 -10.52
N PHE A 251 -1.72 7.32 -11.38
CA PHE A 251 -1.47 7.43 -12.81
C PHE A 251 -1.26 8.88 -13.25
N THR A 252 -0.44 9.06 -14.28
CA THR A 252 -0.34 10.31 -15.04
C THR A 252 -0.46 10.00 -16.53
N THR A 253 -1.12 10.86 -17.30
CA THR A 253 -1.32 10.70 -18.75
C THR A 253 -1.64 12.06 -19.38
N ASP A 254 -1.31 12.22 -20.67
CA ASP A 254 -1.61 13.41 -21.46
C ASP A 254 -3.03 13.39 -22.06
N GLN A 255 -3.70 12.23 -21.99
CA GLN A 255 -5.05 12.04 -22.51
C GLN A 255 -6.04 13.00 -21.84
N LYS A 256 -6.74 13.82 -22.63
CA LYS A 256 -7.59 14.90 -22.10
C LYS A 256 -8.92 14.41 -21.54
N GLU A 257 -9.51 13.40 -22.15
CA GLU A 257 -10.78 12.83 -21.72
C GLU A 257 -10.75 11.32 -21.94
N PHE A 258 -11.12 10.57 -20.90
CA PHE A 258 -11.18 9.11 -20.90
C PHE A 258 -11.92 8.56 -19.67
N PHE A 259 -12.32 7.30 -19.78
CA PHE A 259 -12.77 6.47 -18.67
C PHE A 259 -12.26 5.05 -18.89
N ARG A 260 -11.53 4.48 -17.92
CA ARG A 260 -10.96 3.13 -18.02
C ARG A 260 -11.13 2.39 -16.70
N GLY A 261 -11.42 1.09 -16.80
CA GLY A 261 -11.23 0.20 -15.67
C GLY A 261 -9.74 -0.13 -15.49
N VAL A 262 -9.33 -0.35 -14.26
CA VAL A 262 -7.96 -0.79 -13.92
C VAL A 262 -8.06 -1.99 -13.01
N ARG A 263 -7.36 -3.06 -13.39
CA ARG A 263 -7.21 -4.27 -12.59
C ARG A 263 -5.81 -4.33 -12.01
N LEU A 264 -5.73 -4.62 -10.71
CA LEU A 264 -4.48 -4.91 -10.03
C LEU A 264 -4.44 -6.40 -9.70
N SER A 265 -3.30 -7.04 -9.96
CA SER A 265 -3.03 -8.41 -9.54
C SER A 265 -1.68 -8.47 -8.81
N VAL A 266 -1.55 -9.40 -7.87
CA VAL A 266 -0.35 -9.59 -7.05
C VAL A 266 0.16 -11.02 -7.12
N SER A 267 1.47 -11.19 -6.97
CA SER A 267 2.13 -12.49 -6.94
C SER A 267 3.39 -12.45 -6.06
N ASN A 268 3.75 -13.58 -5.45
CA ASN A 268 5.00 -13.73 -4.72
C ASN A 268 6.08 -14.47 -5.53
N ASP A 269 5.69 -15.23 -6.55
CA ASP A 269 6.58 -16.05 -7.38
C ASP A 269 6.62 -15.61 -8.86
N GLY A 270 5.78 -14.65 -9.24
CA GLY A 270 5.63 -14.13 -10.60
C GLY A 270 4.82 -15.05 -11.53
N LYS A 271 4.30 -16.16 -11.02
CA LYS A 271 3.60 -17.20 -11.80
C LYS A 271 2.12 -17.27 -11.43
N GLU A 272 1.83 -17.37 -10.14
CA GLU A 272 0.45 -17.41 -9.63
C GLU A 272 0.01 -15.99 -9.25
N TRP A 273 -1.05 -15.52 -9.91
CA TRP A 273 -1.56 -14.15 -9.76
C TRP A 273 -2.91 -14.16 -9.05
N LEU A 274 -3.02 -13.36 -7.99
CA LEU A 274 -4.23 -13.17 -7.19
C LEU A 274 -4.77 -11.75 -7.35
N PRO A 275 -6.07 -11.51 -7.16
CA PRO A 275 -6.64 -10.16 -7.18
C PRO A 275 -5.96 -9.23 -6.16
N GLY A 276 -5.38 -8.14 -6.66
CA GLY A 276 -4.61 -7.14 -5.90
C GLY A 276 -5.40 -5.89 -5.54
N GLY A 277 -6.55 -5.67 -6.17
CA GLY A 277 -7.32 -4.43 -6.09
C GLY A 277 -7.73 -3.94 -7.48
N GLY A 278 -8.07 -2.66 -7.58
CA GLY A 278 -8.50 -2.05 -8.84
C GLY A 278 -9.67 -1.09 -8.64
N GLY A 279 -10.17 -0.58 -9.77
CA GLY A 279 -11.23 0.43 -9.80
C GLY A 279 -11.28 1.09 -11.17
N GLU A 280 -11.61 2.36 -11.20
CA GLU A 280 -11.62 3.17 -12.42
C GLU A 280 -10.66 4.36 -12.34
N ILE A 281 -10.12 4.72 -13.50
CA ILE A 281 -9.49 6.01 -13.72
C ILE A 281 -10.26 6.78 -14.78
N TYR A 282 -10.39 8.08 -14.57
CA TYR A 282 -11.10 8.93 -15.50
C TYR A 282 -10.58 10.36 -15.47
N ARG A 283 -10.82 11.03 -16.58
CA ARG A 283 -10.70 12.47 -16.72
C ARG A 283 -11.79 12.92 -17.67
N TYR A 284 -12.56 13.93 -17.30
CA TYR A 284 -13.55 14.55 -18.18
C TYR A 284 -13.75 16.02 -17.83
N GLN A 285 -14.21 16.79 -18.81
CA GLN A 285 -14.59 18.18 -18.58
C GLN A 285 -15.97 18.21 -17.90
N GLY A 286 -16.00 18.55 -16.62
CA GLY A 286 -17.23 18.99 -15.95
C GLY A 286 -17.58 20.43 -16.34
N ASP A 287 -18.74 20.93 -15.91
CA ASP A 287 -19.25 22.21 -16.41
C ASP A 287 -18.38 23.42 -16.04
N SER A 288 -17.76 23.41 -14.87
CA SER A 288 -16.93 24.53 -14.39
C SER A 288 -15.47 24.16 -14.08
N LYS A 289 -15.13 22.86 -14.11
CA LYS A 289 -13.79 22.37 -13.80
C LYS A 289 -13.53 21.00 -14.42
N LEU A 290 -12.26 20.69 -14.61
CA LEU A 290 -11.79 19.34 -14.89
C LEU A 290 -12.12 18.43 -13.69
N GLU A 291 -12.73 17.29 -13.96
CA GLU A 291 -12.96 16.24 -12.97
C GLU A 291 -12.06 15.06 -13.32
N GLU A 292 -11.28 14.59 -12.37
CA GLU A 292 -10.38 13.46 -12.57
C GLU A 292 -10.24 12.60 -11.32
N SER A 293 -10.08 11.30 -11.55
CA SER A 293 -9.61 10.33 -10.58
C SER A 293 -8.56 9.48 -11.27
N LEU A 294 -7.30 9.63 -10.87
CA LEU A 294 -6.16 8.95 -11.47
C LEU A 294 -5.51 7.98 -10.47
N ARG A 295 -6.26 7.52 -9.49
CA ARG A 295 -5.78 6.67 -8.42
C ARG A 295 -6.71 5.49 -8.27
N VAL A 296 -6.13 4.30 -8.14
CA VAL A 296 -6.88 3.07 -7.84
C VAL A 296 -6.35 2.43 -6.57
N PRO A 297 -7.24 2.06 -5.63
CA PRO A 297 -6.84 1.44 -4.39
C PRO A 297 -6.40 -0.01 -4.61
N ALA A 298 -5.39 -0.42 -3.84
CA ALA A 298 -5.05 -1.81 -3.66
C ALA A 298 -5.84 -2.40 -2.48
N TYR A 299 -6.13 -3.69 -2.52
CA TYR A 299 -6.58 -4.41 -1.33
C TYR A 299 -5.42 -4.44 -0.34
N SER A 300 -5.71 -4.15 0.94
CA SER A 300 -4.67 -4.06 1.96
C SER A 300 -4.13 -5.46 2.30
N TYR A 301 -3.09 -5.88 1.59
CA TYR A 301 -2.34 -7.10 1.85
C TYR A 301 -1.07 -6.80 2.65
N SER A 302 -0.51 -7.84 3.29
CA SER A 302 0.76 -7.84 4.04
C SER A 302 2.02 -7.64 3.16
N GLY A 303 1.88 -6.93 2.03
CA GLY A 303 2.87 -6.83 0.97
C GLY A 303 2.80 -7.99 -0.05
N SER A 304 3.32 -7.75 -1.24
CA SER A 304 3.51 -8.76 -2.30
C SER A 304 4.64 -8.31 -3.21
N ARG A 305 5.45 -9.25 -3.69
CA ARG A 305 6.67 -8.91 -4.45
C ARG A 305 6.36 -8.39 -5.85
N PHE A 306 5.55 -9.13 -6.59
CA PHE A 306 5.21 -8.80 -7.96
C PHE A 306 3.82 -8.20 -8.03
N TRP A 307 3.69 -7.13 -8.81
CA TRP A 307 2.42 -6.48 -9.10
C TRP A 307 2.21 -6.43 -10.60
N ARG A 308 0.96 -6.59 -11.02
CA ARG A 308 0.51 -6.42 -12.39
C ARG A 308 -0.60 -5.39 -12.39
N VAL A 309 -0.44 -4.39 -13.25
CA VAL A 309 -1.38 -3.27 -13.41
C VAL A 309 -1.90 -3.31 -14.83
N GLU A 310 -3.19 -3.49 -15.00
CA GLU A 310 -3.84 -3.61 -16.31
C GLU A 310 -4.88 -2.50 -16.48
N ILE A 311 -4.68 -1.62 -17.46
CA ILE A 311 -5.71 -0.68 -17.91
C ILE A 311 -6.54 -1.38 -18.98
N LEU A 312 -7.85 -1.46 -18.75
CA LEU A 312 -8.83 -2.08 -19.63
C LEU A 312 -9.26 -1.05 -20.68
N ASN A 313 -8.68 -1.12 -21.89
CA ASN A 313 -8.96 -0.21 -22.99
C ASN A 313 -10.22 -0.60 -23.78
N GLY A 314 -10.53 -1.89 -23.85
CA GLY A 314 -11.59 -2.38 -24.71
C GLY A 314 -11.31 -2.06 -26.18
N ASN A 315 -12.22 -1.38 -26.85
CA ASN A 315 -12.04 -0.98 -28.26
C ASN A 315 -11.31 0.36 -28.43
N ASP A 316 -11.03 1.08 -27.35
CA ASP A 316 -10.33 2.34 -27.44
C ASP A 316 -8.81 2.14 -27.60
N ALA A 317 -8.13 3.14 -28.14
CA ALA A 317 -6.68 3.17 -28.13
C ALA A 317 -6.12 3.26 -26.69
N PRO A 318 -4.92 2.70 -26.43
CA PRO A 318 -4.19 2.90 -25.18
C PRO A 318 -4.04 4.39 -24.81
N LEU A 319 -4.04 4.69 -23.52
CA LEU A 319 -3.87 6.06 -23.02
C LEU A 319 -2.50 6.63 -23.43
N SER A 320 -2.51 7.87 -23.92
CA SER A 320 -1.29 8.57 -24.34
C SER A 320 -0.37 8.89 -23.15
N ASN A 321 0.91 8.51 -23.26
CA ASN A 321 1.95 8.76 -22.25
C ASN A 321 1.55 8.36 -20.82
N ALA A 322 0.82 7.24 -20.68
CA ALA A 322 0.46 6.72 -19.38
C ALA A 322 1.71 6.28 -18.59
N LYS A 323 1.82 6.78 -17.36
CA LYS A 323 2.82 6.38 -16.36
C LYS A 323 2.11 6.07 -15.07
N LEU A 324 2.72 5.22 -14.26
CA LEU A 324 2.21 4.85 -12.96
C LEU A 324 3.26 5.06 -11.88
N SER A 325 2.79 5.29 -10.66
CA SER A 325 3.55 5.31 -9.42
C SER A 325 2.75 4.55 -8.36
N ALA A 326 3.42 4.04 -7.33
CA ALA A 326 2.75 3.35 -6.24
C ALA A 326 2.90 4.14 -4.95
N SER A 327 1.86 4.13 -4.14
CA SER A 327 1.84 4.77 -2.83
C SER A 327 1.60 3.72 -1.76
N MET A 328 2.29 3.85 -0.62
CA MET A 328 2.06 3.02 0.57
C MET A 328 1.71 3.88 1.79
N ILE A 329 1.05 3.24 2.74
CA ILE A 329 0.89 3.78 4.09
C ILE A 329 1.99 3.17 4.96
N PRO A 330 2.98 3.97 5.43
CA PRO A 330 4.02 3.46 6.31
C PRO A 330 3.47 2.93 7.63
N ARG A 331 4.23 2.02 8.24
CA ARG A 331 3.98 1.58 9.61
C ARG A 331 4.70 2.56 10.53
N LEU A 332 3.95 3.30 11.36
CA LEU A 332 4.58 4.14 12.36
C LEU A 332 4.98 3.31 13.56
N ILE A 333 6.20 3.53 14.00
CA ILE A 333 6.73 2.98 15.24
C ILE A 333 6.80 4.13 16.24
N LEU A 334 5.92 4.08 17.25
CA LEU A 334 5.80 5.09 18.29
C LEU A 334 6.51 4.62 19.56
N PHE A 335 7.34 5.46 20.15
CA PHE A 335 8.06 5.15 21.39
C PHE A 335 8.37 6.43 22.17
N ARG A 336 8.84 6.29 23.42
CA ARG A 336 9.18 7.43 24.28
C ARG A 336 10.69 7.47 24.54
N PRO A 337 11.48 8.20 23.75
CA PRO A 337 12.91 8.33 24.00
C PRO A 337 13.17 9.07 25.32
N SER A 338 13.99 8.51 26.19
CA SER A 338 14.47 9.18 27.41
C SER A 338 15.57 10.21 27.11
N PRO A 339 15.60 11.37 27.80
CA PRO A 339 16.66 12.37 27.65
C PRO A 339 18.07 11.82 27.87
N GLY A 340 19.02 12.21 27.02
CA GLY A 340 20.44 11.83 27.13
C GLY A 340 20.77 10.40 26.68
N ARG A 341 19.80 9.65 26.17
CA ARG A 341 20.01 8.30 25.59
C ARG A 341 20.04 8.33 24.08
N SER A 342 20.67 7.32 23.50
CA SER A 342 20.68 7.08 22.05
C SER A 342 19.99 5.76 21.72
N TYR A 343 19.31 5.70 20.59
CA TYR A 343 18.51 4.54 20.23
C TYR A 343 18.89 4.00 18.85
N ARG A 344 18.75 2.69 18.68
CA ARG A 344 18.87 2.01 17.38
C ARG A 344 17.69 1.08 17.17
N LEU A 345 17.20 1.00 15.95
CA LEU A 345 16.27 -0.02 15.49
C LEU A 345 17.05 -1.27 15.07
N ALA A 346 16.70 -2.44 15.59
CA ALA A 346 17.20 -3.74 15.15
C ALA A 346 16.07 -4.56 14.49
N TYR A 347 16.38 -5.23 13.37
CA TYR A 347 15.44 -6.01 12.55
C TYR A 347 16.19 -7.05 11.68
N GLY A 348 15.46 -7.86 10.93
CA GLY A 348 15.99 -8.94 10.09
C GLY A 348 16.12 -10.27 10.81
N ASN A 349 15.23 -10.55 11.77
CA ASN A 349 15.13 -11.85 12.45
C ASN A 349 13.73 -12.45 12.21
N ASP A 350 13.56 -13.20 11.12
CA ASP A 350 12.28 -13.78 10.70
C ASP A 350 11.66 -14.78 11.71
N LYS A 351 12.45 -15.32 12.64
CA LYS A 351 12.00 -16.23 13.71
C LYS A 351 11.63 -15.52 15.02
N ALA A 352 11.79 -14.20 15.09
CA ALA A 352 11.45 -13.44 16.28
C ALA A 352 9.95 -13.47 16.58
N GLN A 353 9.60 -13.53 17.87
CA GLN A 353 8.22 -13.38 18.32
C GLN A 353 7.87 -11.90 18.49
N PRO A 354 6.60 -11.50 18.23
CA PRO A 354 6.19 -10.12 18.44
C PRO A 354 6.33 -9.73 19.91
N PRO A 355 6.92 -8.57 20.22
CA PRO A 355 7.05 -8.12 21.61
C PRO A 355 5.68 -7.72 22.16
N GLN A 356 5.52 -7.84 23.48
CA GLN A 356 4.31 -7.44 24.18
C GLN A 356 4.68 -6.42 25.26
N TYR A 357 4.23 -5.18 25.08
CA TYR A 357 4.47 -4.11 26.05
C TYR A 357 3.15 -3.55 26.59
N ASP A 358 3.17 -3.09 27.84
CA ASP A 358 2.06 -2.34 28.43
C ASP A 358 1.84 -0.97 27.76
N LEU A 359 2.83 -0.48 27.00
CA LEU A 359 2.72 0.77 26.26
C LEU A 359 1.50 0.76 25.34
N GLU A 360 1.20 -0.35 24.67
CA GLU A 360 0.02 -0.43 23.79
C GLU A 360 -1.31 -0.20 24.53
N ARG A 361 -1.38 -0.61 25.80
CA ARG A 361 -2.58 -0.50 26.64
C ARG A 361 -2.71 0.86 27.33
N THR A 362 -1.60 1.57 27.48
CA THR A 362 -1.50 2.82 28.25
C THR A 362 -1.28 4.06 27.36
N LEU A 363 -1.05 3.86 26.06
CA LEU A 363 -0.81 4.96 25.12
C LEU A 363 -2.10 5.75 24.87
N HIS A 364 -2.18 6.92 25.48
CA HIS A 364 -3.13 7.97 25.11
C HIS A 364 -2.42 8.96 24.19
N ILE A 365 -2.88 9.08 22.95
CA ILE A 365 -2.38 10.06 21.99
C ILE A 365 -3.36 11.23 22.04
N THR A 366 -2.93 12.35 22.61
CA THR A 366 -3.69 13.61 22.49
C THR A 366 -3.38 14.24 21.12
N ALA A 367 -4.30 15.06 20.58
CA ALA A 367 -4.12 15.73 19.29
C ALA A 367 -2.87 16.64 19.22
N THR A 368 -2.22 16.91 20.35
CA THR A 368 -1.02 17.75 20.47
C THR A 368 0.28 16.93 20.61
N GLU A 369 0.20 15.60 20.81
CA GLU A 369 1.34 14.75 21.22
C GLU A 369 1.83 13.75 20.16
N ALA A 370 1.52 13.98 18.88
CA ALA A 370 2.07 13.20 17.76
C ALA A 370 2.88 14.08 16.79
N ALA A 371 3.61 15.08 17.29
CA ALA A 371 4.20 16.13 16.46
C ALA A 371 5.68 15.93 16.12
N PHE A 372 6.37 14.96 16.72
CA PHE A 372 7.83 14.81 16.57
C PHE A 372 8.18 13.59 15.73
N VAL A 373 8.67 13.88 14.52
CA VAL A 373 9.17 12.90 13.57
C VAL A 373 10.65 12.66 13.86
N ASP A 374 10.97 11.45 14.27
CA ASP A 374 12.34 10.97 14.36
C ASP A 374 12.80 10.43 12.99
N GLN A 375 14.11 10.46 12.75
CA GLN A 375 14.70 9.99 11.49
C GLN A 375 15.55 8.74 11.70
N LEU A 376 15.46 7.80 10.77
CA LEU A 376 16.32 6.63 10.73
C LEU A 376 17.62 6.95 9.96
N GLY A 377 18.74 6.53 10.52
CA GLY A 377 20.02 6.50 9.84
C GLY A 377 20.10 5.40 8.78
N PRO A 378 21.24 5.31 8.07
CA PRO A 378 21.46 4.25 7.07
C PRO A 378 21.45 2.87 7.71
N GLU A 379 21.07 1.85 6.92
CA GLU A 379 21.17 0.45 7.33
C GLU A 379 22.62 0.05 7.57
N GLN A 380 22.86 -0.61 8.70
CA GLN A 380 24.14 -1.20 9.07
C GLN A 380 23.92 -2.68 9.36
N VAL A 381 24.84 -3.52 8.90
CA VAL A 381 24.88 -4.93 9.31
C VAL A 381 25.34 -4.99 10.77
N ASN A 382 24.59 -5.71 11.61
CA ASN A 382 25.00 -5.97 12.98
C ASN A 382 26.32 -6.73 13.00
N SER A 383 27.37 -6.13 13.55
CA SER A 383 28.72 -6.70 13.56
C SER A 383 28.81 -8.03 14.31
N GLY A 384 27.92 -8.25 15.28
CA GLY A 384 27.79 -9.51 16.02
C GLY A 384 26.86 -10.53 15.37
N TYR A 385 26.33 -10.28 14.17
CA TYR A 385 25.28 -11.12 13.59
C TYR A 385 25.67 -12.61 13.49
N GLN A 386 24.80 -13.47 14.00
CA GLN A 386 24.86 -14.91 13.88
C GLN A 386 23.54 -15.40 13.31
N ASP A 387 23.61 -16.06 12.14
CA ASP A 387 22.43 -16.61 11.47
C ASP A 387 21.77 -17.70 12.35
N PRO A 388 20.55 -17.47 12.88
CA PRO A 388 19.90 -18.38 13.82
C PRO A 388 19.30 -19.62 13.12
N ARG A 389 19.36 -19.68 11.79
CA ARG A 389 18.83 -20.83 11.03
C ARG A 389 19.66 -22.09 11.29
N PRO A 390 19.02 -23.27 11.49
CA PRO A 390 19.71 -24.55 11.55
C PRO A 390 20.63 -24.78 10.35
N PHE A 391 21.71 -25.54 10.54
CA PHE A 391 22.69 -25.84 9.49
C PHE A 391 22.04 -26.37 8.19
N SER A 392 21.03 -27.23 8.31
CA SER A 392 20.31 -27.79 7.15
C SER A 392 19.52 -26.76 6.35
N GLU A 393 18.98 -25.72 6.99
CA GLU A 393 18.31 -24.59 6.31
C GLU A 393 19.32 -23.65 5.66
N ARG A 394 20.52 -23.52 6.24
CA ARG A 394 21.61 -22.69 5.70
C ARG A 394 22.30 -23.33 4.50
N HIS A 395 22.28 -24.67 4.41
CA HIS A 395 22.96 -25.46 3.39
C HIS A 395 21.99 -26.41 2.66
N PRO A 396 21.02 -25.89 1.88
CA PRO A 396 20.03 -26.71 1.16
C PRO A 396 20.69 -27.73 0.21
N GLU A 397 21.89 -27.46 -0.30
CA GLU A 397 22.70 -28.37 -1.09
C GLU A 397 23.05 -29.69 -0.38
N VAL A 398 23.14 -29.69 0.96
CA VAL A 398 23.41 -30.91 1.74
C VAL A 398 22.21 -31.86 1.68
N LEU A 399 20.99 -31.33 1.69
CA LEU A 399 19.77 -32.12 1.50
C LEU A 399 19.74 -32.75 0.10
N TRP A 400 20.05 -31.97 -0.94
CA TRP A 400 20.14 -32.49 -2.31
C TRP A 400 21.24 -33.54 -2.47
N GLY A 401 22.39 -33.33 -1.83
CA GLY A 401 23.49 -34.30 -1.80
C GLY A 401 23.09 -35.60 -1.09
N ALA A 402 22.42 -35.52 0.05
CA ALA A 402 21.91 -36.67 0.78
C ALA A 402 20.85 -37.43 -0.04
N LEU A 403 19.95 -36.71 -0.72
CA LEU A 403 18.94 -37.30 -1.61
C LEU A 403 19.59 -38.03 -2.80
N ALA A 404 20.57 -37.39 -3.45
CA ALA A 404 21.31 -38.02 -4.55
C ALA A 404 22.02 -39.30 -4.09
N LEU A 405 22.64 -39.27 -2.91
CA LEU A 405 23.31 -40.44 -2.33
C LEU A 405 22.33 -41.56 -2.00
N ALA A 406 21.15 -41.23 -1.47
CA ALA A 406 20.06 -42.19 -1.24
C ALA A 406 19.57 -42.84 -2.54
N VAL A 407 19.38 -42.06 -3.61
CA VAL A 407 18.99 -42.56 -4.93
C VAL A 407 20.06 -43.50 -5.51
N VAL A 408 21.34 -43.16 -5.39
CA VAL A 408 22.45 -44.02 -5.83
C VAL A 408 22.49 -45.32 -5.02
N ALA A 409 22.31 -45.26 -3.70
CA ALA A 409 22.27 -46.44 -2.84
C ALA A 409 21.10 -47.37 -3.21
N LEU A 410 19.91 -46.81 -3.42
CA LEU A 410 18.75 -47.58 -3.88
C LEU A 410 19.00 -48.21 -5.25
N GLY A 411 19.51 -47.46 -6.22
CA GLY A 411 19.88 -47.97 -7.54
C GLY A 411 20.91 -49.12 -7.44
N TYR A 412 21.92 -48.98 -6.58
CA TYR A 412 22.90 -50.03 -6.33
C TYR A 412 22.28 -51.29 -5.71
N THR A 413 21.41 -51.14 -4.70
CA THR A 413 20.73 -52.30 -4.10
C THR A 413 19.83 -53.03 -5.09
N ALA A 414 19.08 -52.30 -5.93
CA ALA A 414 18.27 -52.89 -6.99
C ALA A 414 19.13 -53.67 -8.00
N LEU A 415 20.23 -53.08 -8.48
CA LEU A 415 21.18 -53.75 -9.38
C LEU A 415 21.81 -54.99 -8.74
N ARG A 416 22.12 -54.94 -7.45
CA ARG A 416 22.66 -56.07 -6.70
C ARG A 416 21.64 -57.20 -6.60
N THR A 417 20.38 -56.89 -6.28
CA THR A 417 19.32 -57.90 -6.19
C THR A 417 19.08 -58.60 -7.52
N MET A 418 19.11 -57.87 -8.64
CA MET A 418 18.96 -58.45 -9.99
C MET A 418 20.13 -59.34 -10.42
N ARG A 419 21.33 -59.19 -9.80
CA ARG A 419 22.51 -60.00 -10.10
C ARG A 419 22.65 -61.26 -9.24
N THR A 420 21.77 -61.47 -8.27
CA THR A 420 21.76 -62.68 -7.43
C THR A 420 20.91 -63.76 -8.10
N PRO A 421 21.50 -64.85 -8.64
CA PRO A 421 20.71 -65.92 -9.25
C PRO A 421 19.87 -66.65 -8.18
N PRO A 422 18.69 -67.18 -8.52
CA PRO A 422 17.87 -67.93 -7.59
C PRO A 422 18.62 -69.19 -7.15
N THR A 423 18.78 -69.38 -5.85
CA THR A 423 19.28 -70.65 -5.30
C THR A 423 18.24 -71.72 -5.59
N GLN A 424 18.51 -72.63 -6.52
CA GLN A 424 17.70 -73.83 -6.72
C GLN A 424 17.76 -74.68 -5.45
N GLN A 425 16.65 -74.76 -4.72
CA GLN A 425 16.45 -75.78 -3.69
C GLN A 425 16.19 -77.12 -4.39
N SER A 426 17.18 -78.02 -4.35
CA SER A 426 16.98 -79.44 -4.67
C SER A 426 16.32 -80.13 -3.47
N SER A 427 15.17 -80.74 -3.75
CA SER A 427 14.39 -81.65 -2.89
C SER A 427 15.16 -82.89 -2.44
#